data_AF-A0A1V6AI72-F1
#
_entry.id   AF-A0A1V6AI72-F1
#
_cell.length_a   1.000
_cell.length_b   1.000
_cell.length_c   1.000
_cell.angle_alpha   90.00
_cell.angle_beta   90.00
_cell.angle_gamma   90.00
#
_symmetry.space_group_name_H-M   'P 1'
#
loop_
_entity.id
_entity.type
_entity.pdbx_description
1 polymer ?
#
loop_
_entity_poly.entity_id
_entity_poly.type
_entity_poly.pdbx_seq_one_letter_code
_entity_poly.pdbx_strand_id
1 'polypeptide(L)'
;MIAYRELASLGLGGLNMPFYLGASVEAGNVWTRRSDINLNSLILAGSVFIGMKTFLGPVYLAYGQAERKHSSVYLYLGQRF
;
A
#
# COMPACT_ATOMS: atom_id res chain seq x y z
N MET A 1 2.14 5.64 -7.79
CA MET A 1 2.04 4.43 -8.63
C MET A 1 2.04 3.22 -7.73
N ILE A 2 1.21 2.22 -8.05
CA ILE A 2 1.14 0.95 -7.32
C ILE A 2 1.38 -0.18 -8.32
N ALA A 3 2.20 -1.16 -7.96
CA ALA A 3 2.39 -2.39 -8.71
C ALA A 3 2.22 -3.57 -7.75
N TYR A 4 1.55 -4.63 -8.21
CA TYR A 4 1.39 -5.85 -7.43
C TYR A 4 1.34 -7.06 -8.35
N ARG A 5 1.65 -8.22 -7.79
CA ARG A 5 1.49 -9.52 -8.46
C ARG A 5 0.92 -10.54 -7.50
N GLU A 6 0.09 -11.42 -8.04
CA GLU A 6 -0.27 -12.67 -7.38
C GLU A 6 0.95 -13.59 -7.35
N LEU A 7 1.28 -14.10 -6.16
CA LEU A 7 2.41 -14.99 -5.97
C LEU A 7 1.99 -16.45 -5.89
N ALA A 8 0.90 -16.73 -5.19
CA ALA A 8 0.42 -18.08 -4.93
C ALA A 8 -1.07 -18.03 -4.62
N SER A 9 -1.74 -19.16 -4.84
CA SER A 9 -3.15 -19.31 -4.53
C SER A 9 -3.34 -20.53 -3.63
N LEU A 10 -3.77 -20.32 -2.39
CA LEU A 10 -4.03 -21.44 -1.48
C LEU A 10 -5.43 -22.00 -1.72
N GLY A 11 -5.50 -23.27 -2.12
CA GLY A 11 -6.72 -24.05 -2.21
C GLY A 11 -6.97 -24.79 -0.90
N LEU A 12 -7.87 -24.27 -0.05
CA LEU A 12 -8.25 -24.92 1.21
C LEU A 12 -9.74 -25.26 1.17
N GLY A 13 -10.07 -26.57 1.15
CA GLY A 13 -11.46 -27.04 1.24
C GLY A 13 -12.41 -26.51 0.16
N GLY A 14 -11.89 -26.22 -1.04
CA GLY A 14 -12.67 -25.64 -2.16
C GLY A 14 -12.66 -24.12 -2.23
N LEU A 15 -12.05 -23.43 -1.27
CA LEU A 15 -11.82 -21.98 -1.31
C LEU A 15 -10.47 -21.68 -1.95
N ASN A 16 -10.44 -20.73 -2.89
CA ASN A 16 -9.20 -20.21 -3.47
C ASN A 16 -8.87 -18.85 -2.84
N MET A 17 -7.77 -18.79 -2.08
CA MET A 17 -7.30 -17.61 -1.36
C MET A 17 -5.98 -17.14 -1.99
N PRO A 18 -6.03 -16.26 -3.01
CA PRO A 18 -4.84 -15.72 -3.64
C PRO A 18 -4.06 -14.79 -2.71
N PHE A 19 -2.74 -14.92 -2.75
CA PHE A 19 -1.75 -14.11 -2.07
C PHE A 19 -1.09 -13.15 -3.05
N TYR A 20 -0.96 -11.91 -2.62
CA TYR A 20 -0.41 -10.81 -3.39
C TYR A 20 0.81 -10.23 -2.68
N LEU A 21 1.81 -9.87 -3.45
CA LEU A 21 2.89 -9.00 -3.05
C LEU A 21 2.84 -7.76 -3.94
N GLY A 22 2.97 -6.59 -3.36
CA GLY A 22 3.01 -5.35 -4.09
C GLY A 22 3.90 -4.30 -3.45
N ALA A 23 4.08 -3.23 -4.20
CA ALA A 23 4.82 -2.05 -3.80
C ALA A 23 4.14 -0.79 -4.32
N SER A 24 4.36 0.32 -3.64
CA SER A 24 3.94 1.64 -4.10
C SER A 24 5.08 2.64 -4.05
N VAL A 25 5.00 3.64 -4.90
CA VAL A 25 5.86 4.83 -4.88
C VAL A 25 4.98 6.05 -5.11
N GLU A 26 5.13 7.06 -4.27
CA GLU A 26 4.30 8.27 -4.24
C GLU A 26 5.21 9.48 -4.00
N ALA A 27 4.89 10.61 -4.64
CA ALA A 27 5.58 11.88 -4.42
C ALA A 27 4.53 12.97 -4.28
N GLY A 28 4.55 13.74 -3.19
CA GLY A 28 3.53 14.74 -2.92
C GLY A 28 3.87 15.64 -1.75
N ASN A 29 3.16 16.75 -1.62
CA ASN A 29 3.22 17.61 -0.44
C ASN A 29 1.91 18.42 -0.36
N VAL A 30 1.69 19.13 0.75
CA VAL A 30 0.50 19.96 0.99
C VAL A 30 0.94 21.42 1.19
N TRP A 31 0.25 22.35 0.54
CA TRP A 31 0.57 23.78 0.59
C TRP A 31 -0.70 24.59 0.87
N THR A 32 -0.56 25.64 1.69
CA THR A 32 -1.69 26.51 2.06
C THR A 32 -2.03 27.53 0.97
N ARG A 33 -1.02 28.04 0.24
CA ARG A 33 -1.22 29.00 -0.85
C ARG A 33 -0.66 28.42 -2.15
N ARG A 34 -1.29 28.77 -3.27
CA ARG A 34 -0.84 28.36 -4.62
C ARG A 34 0.57 28.86 -4.96
N SER A 35 0.94 30.03 -4.43
CA SER A 35 2.29 30.60 -4.61
C SER A 35 3.39 29.78 -3.92
N ASP A 36 3.04 28.93 -2.96
CA ASP A 36 4.01 28.13 -2.20
C ASP A 36 4.28 26.77 -2.86
N ILE A 37 3.57 26.43 -3.95
CA ILE A 37 3.73 25.15 -4.68
C ILE A 37 5.14 25.07 -5.26
N ASN A 38 5.92 24.09 -4.80
CA ASN A 38 7.30 23.90 -5.22
C ASN A 38 7.61 22.40 -5.37
N LEU A 39 8.08 22.00 -6.56
CA LEU A 39 8.46 20.61 -6.86
C LEU A 39 9.68 20.14 -6.03
N ASN A 40 10.57 21.04 -5.64
CA ASN A 40 11.70 20.70 -4.77
C ASN A 40 11.27 20.40 -3.32
N SER A 41 10.01 20.68 -2.97
CA SER A 41 9.46 20.37 -1.65
C SER A 41 8.62 19.09 -1.63
N LEU A 42 8.55 18.34 -2.74
CA LEU A 42 7.84 17.07 -2.77
C LEU A 42 8.46 16.10 -1.74
N ILE A 43 7.59 15.36 -1.07
CA ILE A 43 7.95 14.27 -0.18
C ILE A 43 7.78 12.99 -0.99
N LEU A 44 8.88 12.31 -1.25
CA LEU A 44 8.90 10.97 -1.81
C LEU A 44 8.63 9.94 -0.71
N ALA A 45 7.76 8.99 -1.03
CA ALA A 45 7.44 7.87 -0.19
C ALA A 45 7.31 6.60 -1.03
N GLY A 46 7.56 5.46 -0.40
CA GLY A 46 7.34 4.16 -0.99
C GLY A 46 6.86 3.17 0.06
N SER A 47 6.19 2.12 -0.39
CA SER A 47 5.76 1.04 0.48
C SER A 47 5.92 -0.32 -0.18
N VAL A 48 5.99 -1.36 0.64
CA VAL A 48 5.82 -2.75 0.23
C VAL A 48 4.70 -3.34 1.05
N PHE A 49 3.91 -4.22 0.43
CA PHE A 49 2.77 -4.82 1.09
C PHE A 49 2.54 -6.24 0.63
N ILE A 50 2.04 -7.06 1.55
CA ILE A 50 1.51 -8.38 1.28
C ILE A 50 0.01 -8.37 1.54
N GLY A 51 -0.74 -9.16 0.81
CA GLY A 51 -2.16 -9.31 1.04
C GLY A 51 -2.69 -10.67 0.66
N MET A 52 -3.83 -11.03 1.25
CA MET A 52 -4.56 -12.24 0.93
C MET A 52 -6.04 -11.92 0.79
N LYS A 53 -6.69 -12.47 -0.23
CA LYS A 53 -8.15 -12.44 -0.32
C LYS A 53 -8.70 -13.59 0.52
N THR A 54 -9.30 -13.28 1.67
CA THR A 54 -9.89 -14.27 2.57
C THR A 54 -11.40 -14.39 2.39
N PHE A 55 -12.01 -15.40 3.00
CA PHE A 55 -13.47 -15.54 3.06
C PHE A 55 -14.16 -14.33 3.72
N LEU A 56 -13.55 -13.75 4.75
CA LEU A 56 -14.08 -12.59 5.47
C LEU A 56 -13.77 -11.25 4.77
N GLY A 57 -13.03 -11.29 3.65
CA GLY A 57 -12.61 -10.14 2.87
C GLY A 57 -11.10 -10.01 2.71
N PRO A 58 -10.63 -8.98 1.99
CA PRO A 58 -9.21 -8.74 1.80
C PRO A 58 -8.51 -8.37 3.11
N VAL A 59 -7.30 -8.89 3.29
CA VAL A 59 -6.38 -8.50 4.36
C VAL A 59 -5.07 -8.04 3.74
N TYR A 60 -4.54 -6.91 4.18
CA TYR A 60 -3.25 -6.38 3.72
C TYR A 60 -2.41 -5.91 4.89
N LEU A 61 -1.12 -6.27 4.87
CA LEU A 61 -0.11 -5.72 5.76
C LEU A 61 0.91 -4.96 4.90
N ALA A 62 1.17 -3.72 5.25
CA ALA A 62 2.06 -2.83 4.51
C ALA A 62 3.10 -2.19 5.43
N TYR A 63 4.29 -1.97 4.88
CA TYR A 63 5.35 -1.18 5.47
C TYR A 63 5.69 -0.02 4.54
N GLY A 64 5.61 1.21 5.05
CA GLY A 64 5.88 2.45 4.34
C GLY A 64 7.12 3.16 4.85
N GLN A 65 7.83 3.80 3.93
CA GLN A 65 8.97 4.67 4.19
C GLN A 65 8.82 5.96 3.39
N ALA A 66 9.00 7.09 4.03
CA ALA A 66 9.02 8.40 3.43
C ALA A 66 10.34 9.12 3.73
N GLU A 67 10.61 10.17 2.98
CA GLU A 67 11.73 11.06 3.27
C GLU A 67 11.69 11.56 4.72
N ARG A 68 12.85 12.02 5.21
CA ARG A 68 13.03 12.49 6.60
C ARG A 68 12.83 11.40 7.67
N LYS A 69 13.07 10.13 7.31
CA LYS A 69 13.03 8.96 8.21
C LYS A 69 11.65 8.68 8.81
N HIS A 70 10.58 9.09 8.12
CA HIS A 70 9.23 8.74 8.52
C HIS A 70 8.89 7.34 8.01
N SER A 71 8.58 6.42 8.93
CA SER A 71 8.20 5.05 8.59
C SER A 71 6.87 4.70 9.24
N SER A 72 6.19 3.71 8.66
CA SER A 72 4.86 3.31 9.12
C SER A 72 4.55 1.86 8.80
N VAL A 73 3.70 1.27 9.62
CA VAL A 73 3.15 -0.08 9.42
C VAL A 73 1.64 0.04 9.42
N TYR A 74 0.97 -0.59 8.47
CA TYR A 74 -0.49 -0.54 8.34
C TYR A 74 -1.07 -1.93 8.13
N LEU A 75 -2.18 -2.21 8.82
CA LEU A 75 -2.99 -3.40 8.62
C LEU A 75 -4.37 -2.95 8.12
N TYR A 76 -4.81 -3.52 7.00
CA TYR A 76 -6.16 -3.36 6.46
C TYR A 76 -6.91 -4.67 6.53
N LEU A 77 -8.15 -4.62 7.02
CA LEU A 77 -9.07 -5.75 7.16
C LEU A 77 -10.44 -5.35 6.60
N GLY A 78 -10.95 -6.11 5.62
CA GLY A 78 -12.34 -6.00 5.15
C GLY A 78 -12.54 -5.19 3.86
N GLN A 79 -13.81 -5.07 3.43
CA GLN A 79 -14.17 -4.26 2.27
C GLN A 79 -14.26 -2.78 2.65
N ARG A 80 -13.62 -1.89 1.88
CA ARG A 80 -13.92 -0.46 1.94
C ARG A 80 -15.32 -0.29 1.32
N PHE A 81 -16.28 0.16 2.14
CA PHE A 81 -17.63 0.52 1.71
C PHE A 81 -17.64 1.85 0.95
#